data_AF-A0A384JR99-F1
#
_entry.id   AF-A0A384JR99-F1
#
_cell.length_a   1.000
_cell.length_b   1.000
_cell.length_c   1.000
_cell.angle_alpha   90.00
_cell.angle_beta   90.00
_cell.angle_gamma   90.00
#
_symmetry.space_group_name_H-M   'P 1'
#
loop_
_entity.id
_entity.type
_entity.pdbx_description
1 polymer ?
#
loop_
_entity_poly.entity_id
_entity_poly.type
_entity_poly.pdbx_seq_one_letter_code
_entity_poly.pdbx_strand_id
1 'polypeptide(L)'
;MQGSIHSVSFLLLLLGTFILASPMPTQKPTVPSTSKSTTPINKMYSLSSHQMMNTTNDDTNPKSSTSSAAAKSTGTSTACSPEVQALASGINSNIADQRNEQKAVTAVGKALQQSPFNASMFDAAQSSLMTFVQKGIQIRQNNQKIAPAGNAAIPGLATVAMAQQEELNLTMSLTASNVASSNATVAKLKTDFAGGIVQNMKNLAAATKGCKMPSTTT
;
A
#
# COMPACT_ATOMS: atom_id res chain seq x y z
N MET A 1 -27.37 -45.19 -35.75
CA MET A 1 -28.37 -45.01 -34.69
C MET A 1 -28.21 -43.61 -34.15
N GLN A 2 -29.14 -42.73 -34.54
CA GLN A 2 -29.25 -41.33 -34.13
C GLN A 2 -29.81 -41.26 -32.71
N GLY A 3 -29.35 -40.32 -31.89
CA GLY A 3 -29.99 -39.92 -30.63
C GLY A 3 -29.22 -38.75 -30.03
N SER A 4 -29.58 -37.52 -30.38
CA SER A 4 -30.59 -36.65 -29.73
C SER A 4 -29.98 -35.76 -28.66
N ILE A 5 -29.77 -34.51 -29.09
CA ILE A 5 -29.27 -33.37 -28.33
C ILE A 5 -30.49 -32.75 -27.63
N HIS A 6 -30.51 -32.69 -26.29
CA HIS A 6 -31.47 -31.88 -25.56
C HIS A 6 -30.80 -30.58 -25.10
N SER A 7 -31.06 -29.53 -25.88
CA SER A 7 -30.78 -28.14 -25.55
C SER A 7 -31.77 -27.66 -24.51
N VAL A 8 -31.32 -27.47 -23.26
CA VAL A 8 -32.13 -26.84 -22.21
C VAL A 8 -31.93 -25.33 -22.31
N SER A 9 -32.84 -24.67 -23.02
CA SER A 9 -32.94 -23.21 -23.05
C SER A 9 -33.47 -22.72 -21.70
N PHE A 10 -32.60 -22.11 -20.89
CA PHE A 10 -32.98 -21.43 -19.65
C PHE A 10 -33.35 -19.98 -19.98
N LEU A 11 -34.65 -19.73 -20.18
CA LEU A 11 -35.21 -18.38 -20.38
C LEU A 11 -35.50 -17.76 -19.00
N LEU A 12 -34.54 -17.00 -18.46
CA LEU A 12 -34.73 -16.27 -17.20
C LEU A 12 -35.37 -14.91 -17.48
N LEU A 13 -36.66 -14.80 -17.21
CA LEU A 13 -37.47 -13.58 -17.31
C LEU A 13 -37.21 -12.71 -16.06
N LEU A 14 -36.32 -11.70 -16.15
CA LEU A 14 -36.16 -10.68 -15.10
C LEU A 14 -37.24 -9.60 -15.28
N LEU A 15 -38.33 -9.74 -14.52
CA LEU A 15 -39.29 -8.67 -14.28
C LEU A 15 -38.65 -7.61 -13.39
N GLY A 16 -38.48 -6.41 -13.94
CA GLY A 16 -37.95 -5.25 -13.23
C GLY A 16 -38.96 -4.71 -12.22
N THR A 17 -38.54 -4.61 -10.96
CA THR A 17 -39.20 -3.78 -9.95
C THR A 17 -38.58 -2.38 -9.98
N PHE A 18 -39.35 -1.41 -10.45
CA PHE A 18 -39.04 0.01 -10.26
C PHE A 18 -39.20 0.37 -8.78
N ILE A 19 -38.10 0.72 -8.11
CA ILE A 19 -38.14 1.39 -6.81
C ILE A 19 -38.26 2.89 -7.07
N LEU A 20 -39.40 3.47 -6.68
CA LEU A 20 -39.61 4.90 -6.60
C LEU A 20 -38.70 5.50 -5.51
N ALA A 21 -37.64 6.19 -5.93
CA ALA A 21 -36.82 7.00 -5.04
C ALA A 21 -37.63 8.23 -4.58
N SER A 22 -37.88 8.34 -3.28
CA SER A 22 -38.39 9.58 -2.68
C SER A 22 -37.30 10.66 -2.67
N PRO A 23 -37.61 11.93 -2.97
CA PRO A 23 -36.64 13.01 -2.85
C PRO A 23 -36.29 13.26 -1.37
N MET A 24 -34.99 13.17 -1.04
CA MET A 24 -34.46 13.63 0.25
C MET A 24 -34.62 15.16 0.37
N PRO A 25 -35.08 15.68 1.52
CA PRO A 25 -35.04 17.11 1.77
C PRO A 25 -33.59 17.60 1.91
N THR A 26 -33.27 18.66 1.16
CA THR A 26 -32.02 19.39 1.17
C THR A 26 -31.80 20.03 2.55
N GLN A 27 -31.03 19.38 3.43
CA GLN A 27 -30.54 20.00 4.65
C GLN A 27 -29.34 20.89 4.33
N LYS A 28 -29.56 22.20 4.44
CA LYS A 28 -28.57 23.27 4.38
C LYS A 28 -27.52 23.06 5.48
N PRO A 29 -26.21 22.96 5.17
CA PRO A 29 -25.17 22.91 6.19
C PRO A 29 -25.06 24.25 6.90
N THR A 30 -25.43 24.29 8.18
CA THR A 30 -25.12 25.39 9.08
C THR A 30 -23.67 25.22 9.55
N VAL A 31 -22.81 26.16 9.20
CA VAL A 31 -21.40 26.21 9.61
C VAL A 31 -21.32 26.80 11.02
N PRO A 32 -20.68 26.13 12.00
CA PRO A 32 -20.17 26.79 13.19
C PRO A 32 -18.72 27.22 12.95
N SER A 33 -18.49 28.53 12.98
CA SER A 33 -17.17 29.14 12.96
C SER A 33 -16.41 28.96 14.28
N THR A 34 -15.13 28.62 14.12
CA THR A 34 -13.96 28.96 14.95
C THR A 34 -13.82 28.40 16.36
N SER A 35 -12.83 27.53 16.52
CA SER A 35 -11.77 27.74 17.51
C SER A 35 -10.39 27.45 16.90
N LYS A 36 -9.57 28.50 16.89
CA LYS A 36 -8.14 28.51 16.59
C LYS A 36 -7.42 27.66 17.66
N SER A 37 -6.66 26.65 17.23
CA SER A 37 -5.50 26.19 17.99
C SER A 37 -4.35 25.99 17.01
N THR A 38 -3.46 26.96 17.01
CA THR A 38 -2.20 26.94 16.29
C THR A 38 -1.21 26.14 17.13
N THR A 39 -0.79 24.98 16.64
CA THR A 39 0.48 24.37 17.06
C THR A 39 1.10 23.70 15.82
N PRO A 40 2.36 24.02 15.47
CA PRO A 40 2.98 23.56 14.23
C PRO A 40 3.36 22.08 14.33
N ILE A 41 2.76 21.24 13.48
CA ILE A 41 3.15 19.84 13.32
C ILE A 41 4.36 19.80 12.35
N ASN A 42 5.49 20.32 12.79
CA ASN A 42 6.79 20.18 12.12
C ASN A 42 7.79 19.57 13.11
N LYS A 43 7.73 18.24 13.28
CA LYS A 43 8.83 17.35 13.68
C LYS A 43 8.26 15.96 13.93
N MET A 44 9.11 14.94 13.75
CA MET A 44 8.90 13.50 13.96
C MET A 44 8.50 12.77 12.66
N TYR A 45 9.36 12.07 11.93
CA TYR A 45 10.56 11.33 12.33
C TYR A 45 11.54 11.21 11.15
N SER A 46 12.78 11.66 11.38
CA SER A 46 13.96 11.14 10.69
C SER A 46 14.17 9.70 11.17
N LEU A 47 13.96 8.72 10.29
CA LEU A 47 14.35 7.32 10.53
C LEU A 47 15.38 6.96 9.48
N SER A 48 16.62 7.04 9.93
CA SER A 48 17.85 6.72 9.25
C SER A 48 17.85 5.28 8.73
N SER A 49 18.01 5.12 7.42
CA SER A 49 18.23 3.83 6.76
C SER A 49 19.73 3.63 6.54
N HIS A 50 20.44 3.22 7.60
CA HIS A 50 21.75 2.60 7.45
C HIS A 50 21.61 1.11 7.74
N GLN A 51 21.46 0.31 6.69
CA GLN A 51 21.88 -1.08 6.72
C GLN A 51 22.65 -1.35 5.42
N MET A 52 23.97 -1.23 5.54
CA MET A 52 24.91 -1.50 4.48
C MET A 52 25.28 -2.99 4.55
N MET A 53 24.99 -3.75 3.50
CA MET A 53 25.67 -5.02 3.26
C MET A 53 26.87 -4.73 2.36
N ASN A 54 28.03 -4.64 3.01
CA ASN A 54 29.35 -4.64 2.39
C ASN A 54 29.80 -6.09 2.25
N THR A 55 30.09 -6.55 1.03
CA THR A 55 30.98 -7.71 0.81
C THR A 55 31.98 -7.34 -0.27
N THR A 56 33.25 -7.44 0.09
CA THR A 56 34.43 -7.03 -0.67
C THR A 56 35.13 -8.28 -1.21
N ASN A 57 35.41 -8.24 -2.52
CA ASN A 57 36.47 -8.82 -3.37
C ASN A 57 37.36 -10.00 -2.90
N ASP A 58 37.60 -10.95 -3.82
CA ASP A 58 38.91 -11.41 -4.36
C ASP A 58 38.69 -12.67 -5.25
N ASP A 59 39.45 -13.06 -6.30
CA ASP A 59 40.47 -12.45 -7.16
C ASP A 59 40.76 -13.40 -8.35
N THR A 60 41.55 -12.94 -9.33
CA THR A 60 42.31 -13.68 -10.39
C THR A 60 41.76 -13.80 -11.84
N ASN A 61 42.46 -13.05 -12.72
CA ASN A 61 42.50 -13.02 -14.20
C ASN A 61 43.70 -13.92 -14.68
N PRO A 62 43.90 -14.34 -15.97
CA PRO A 62 44.20 -13.45 -17.11
C PRO A 62 43.67 -13.85 -18.53
N LYS A 63 43.22 -12.82 -19.28
CA LYS A 63 43.61 -12.46 -20.67
C LYS A 63 42.96 -13.17 -21.88
N SER A 64 42.14 -12.42 -22.62
CA SER A 64 42.28 -12.28 -24.09
C SER A 64 41.58 -11.01 -24.60
N SER A 65 42.24 -10.37 -25.56
CA SER A 65 42.04 -9.02 -26.08
C SER A 65 41.01 -8.93 -27.20
N THR A 66 40.05 -8.01 -27.09
CA THR A 66 39.45 -7.36 -28.26
C THR A 66 38.99 -5.95 -27.87
N SER A 67 39.52 -4.97 -28.60
CA SER A 67 39.33 -3.54 -28.41
C SER A 67 37.88 -3.13 -28.65
N SER A 68 37.19 -2.73 -27.58
CA SER A 68 36.07 -1.80 -27.64
C SER A 68 36.29 -0.82 -26.50
N ALA A 69 36.34 0.47 -26.82
CA ALA A 69 36.49 1.54 -25.85
C ALA A 69 35.30 1.50 -24.89
N ALA A 70 35.47 0.77 -23.79
CA ALA A 70 34.59 0.85 -22.64
C ALA A 70 34.74 2.26 -22.08
N ALA A 71 33.79 3.12 -22.43
CA ALA A 71 33.55 4.35 -21.70
C ALA A 71 33.31 3.96 -20.25
N LYS A 72 34.36 4.07 -19.45
CA LYS A 72 34.33 3.98 -18.00
C LYS A 72 33.41 5.11 -17.57
N SER A 73 32.12 4.80 -17.41
CA SER A 73 31.16 5.70 -16.81
C SER A 73 31.62 5.91 -15.37
N THR A 74 32.43 6.94 -15.17
CA THR A 74 32.67 7.60 -13.88
C THR A 74 31.41 8.36 -13.46
N GLY A 75 30.23 7.75 -13.68
CA GLY A 75 28.93 8.37 -13.57
C GLY A 75 28.67 8.78 -12.14
N THR A 76 29.05 10.02 -11.82
CA THR A 76 28.48 10.78 -10.72
C THR A 76 26.97 10.71 -10.92
N SER A 77 26.29 9.87 -10.14
CA SER A 77 24.84 9.71 -10.23
C SER A 77 24.21 11.09 -10.08
N THR A 78 23.62 11.61 -11.16
CA THR A 78 22.95 12.91 -11.19
C THR A 78 21.85 12.94 -10.13
N ALA A 79 21.56 14.12 -9.58
CA ALA A 79 20.46 14.28 -8.65
C ALA A 79 19.15 13.79 -9.29
N CYS A 80 18.31 13.11 -8.50
CA CYS A 80 16.99 12.69 -8.98
C CYS A 80 16.15 13.91 -9.38
N SER A 81 15.32 13.77 -10.43
CA SER A 81 14.38 14.84 -10.80
C SER A 81 13.39 15.10 -9.66
N PRO A 82 12.78 16.31 -9.59
CA PRO A 82 11.77 16.61 -8.58
C PRO A 82 10.62 15.58 -8.53
N GLU A 83 10.22 15.05 -9.68
CA GLU A 83 9.16 14.05 -9.80
C GLU A 83 9.59 12.70 -9.21
N VAL A 84 10.83 12.27 -9.46
CA VAL A 84 11.38 11.05 -8.84
C VAL A 84 11.51 11.23 -7.33
N GLN A 85 11.90 12.41 -6.86
CA GLN A 85 11.97 12.72 -5.43
C GLN A 85 10.57 12.67 -4.78
N ALA A 86 9.56 13.25 -5.43
CA ALA A 86 8.17 13.20 -4.98
C ALA A 86 7.65 11.76 -4.92
N LEU A 87 7.92 10.96 -5.96
CA LEU A 87 7.57 9.54 -5.97
C LEU A 87 8.26 8.78 -4.83
N ALA A 88 9.55 8.97 -4.62
CA ALA A 88 10.30 8.34 -3.54
C ALA A 88 9.74 8.71 -2.15
N SER A 89 9.38 9.99 -1.95
CA SER A 89 8.73 10.46 -0.72
C SER A 89 7.36 9.80 -0.49
N GLY A 90 6.55 9.70 -1.55
CA GLY A 90 5.26 9.01 -1.50
C GLY A 90 5.38 7.51 -1.21
N ILE A 91 6.39 6.84 -1.77
CA ILE A 91 6.68 5.41 -1.49
C ILE A 91 7.13 5.25 -0.02
N ASN A 92 7.99 6.13 0.50
CA ASN A 92 8.37 6.12 1.91
C ASN A 92 7.18 6.34 2.85
N SER A 93 6.28 7.26 2.49
CA SER A 93 5.04 7.50 3.23
C SER A 93 4.17 6.24 3.27
N ASN A 94 4.11 5.49 2.16
CA ASN A 94 3.39 4.22 2.10
C ASN A 94 4.03 3.15 3.01
N ILE A 95 5.36 3.02 3.01
CA ILE A 95 6.07 2.09 3.92
C ILE A 95 5.79 2.43 5.38
N ALA A 96 5.79 3.72 5.73
CA ALA A 96 5.46 4.18 7.07
C ALA A 96 4.00 3.85 7.45
N ASP A 97 3.06 4.00 6.50
CA ASP A 97 1.66 3.67 6.71
C ASP A 97 1.43 2.17 6.90
N GLN A 98 2.08 1.31 6.10
CA GLN A 98 1.99 -0.15 6.25
C GLN A 98 2.55 -0.64 7.59
N ARG A 99 3.52 0.07 8.18
CA ARG A 99 3.94 -0.19 9.57
C ARG A 99 2.86 0.16 10.59
N ASN A 100 2.01 1.14 10.32
CA ASN A 100 0.84 1.45 11.15
C ASN A 100 -0.29 0.43 10.92
N GLU A 101 -0.53 -0.01 9.67
CA GLU A 101 -1.44 -1.11 9.36
C GLU A 101 -1.07 -2.38 10.16
N GLN A 102 0.22 -2.75 10.21
CA GLN A 102 0.75 -3.86 11.02
C GLN A 102 0.44 -3.73 12.52
N LYS A 103 0.62 -2.52 13.07
CA LYS A 103 0.30 -2.25 14.47
C LYS A 103 -1.21 -2.36 14.71
N ALA A 104 -2.02 -1.78 13.84
CA ALA A 104 -3.47 -1.77 13.95
C ALA A 104 -4.06 -3.19 13.84
N VAL A 105 -3.64 -4.00 12.87
CA VAL A 105 -4.11 -5.39 12.74
C VAL A 105 -3.64 -6.27 13.90
N THR A 106 -2.49 -5.96 14.49
CA THR A 106 -2.05 -6.60 15.73
C THR A 106 -2.97 -6.23 16.91
N ALA A 107 -3.43 -4.98 16.99
CA ALA A 107 -4.40 -4.54 18.00
C ALA A 107 -5.76 -5.24 17.82
N VAL A 108 -6.23 -5.42 16.59
CA VAL A 108 -7.45 -6.22 16.30
C VAL A 108 -7.29 -7.65 16.82
N GLY A 109 -6.17 -8.31 16.50
CA GLY A 109 -5.89 -9.65 16.99
C GLY A 109 -5.86 -9.75 18.52
N LYS A 110 -5.32 -8.74 19.20
CA LYS A 110 -5.34 -8.66 20.68
C LYS A 110 -6.74 -8.45 21.25
N ALA A 111 -7.56 -7.64 20.60
CA ALA A 111 -8.95 -7.39 21.01
C ALA A 111 -9.81 -8.66 20.89
N LEU A 112 -9.62 -9.44 19.81
CA LEU A 112 -10.28 -10.74 19.60
C LEU A 112 -9.93 -11.79 20.67
N GLN A 113 -8.81 -11.63 21.37
CA GLN A 113 -8.31 -12.57 22.39
C GLN A 113 -8.63 -12.14 23.82
N GLN A 114 -9.31 -10.99 24.03
CA GLN A 114 -9.64 -10.52 25.37
C GLN A 114 -10.64 -11.45 26.07
N SER A 115 -10.44 -11.67 27.37
CA SER A 115 -11.36 -12.38 28.24
C SER A 115 -11.54 -11.59 29.55
N PRO A 116 -12.75 -11.05 29.84
CA PRO A 116 -13.95 -11.10 28.99
C PRO A 116 -13.77 -10.33 27.67
N PHE A 117 -14.51 -10.72 26.64
CA PHE A 117 -14.48 -10.04 25.34
C PHE A 117 -14.93 -8.58 25.47
N ASN A 118 -14.16 -7.65 24.90
CA ASN A 118 -14.47 -6.23 24.90
C ASN A 118 -14.79 -5.75 23.48
N ALA A 119 -16.08 -5.67 23.16
CA ALA A 119 -16.58 -5.25 21.85
C ALA A 119 -16.10 -3.85 21.46
N SER A 120 -16.11 -2.89 22.40
CA SER A 120 -15.67 -1.52 22.14
C SER A 120 -14.19 -1.45 21.75
N MET A 121 -13.33 -2.25 22.38
CA MET A 121 -11.92 -2.35 22.01
C MET A 121 -11.73 -2.99 20.63
N PHE A 122 -12.53 -4.00 20.29
CA PHE A 122 -12.51 -4.62 18.96
C PHE A 122 -12.92 -3.61 17.88
N ASP A 123 -14.05 -2.93 18.06
CA ASP A 123 -14.58 -1.94 17.12
C ASP A 123 -13.61 -0.77 16.91
N ALA A 124 -13.01 -0.27 18.00
CA ALA A 124 -12.00 0.78 17.94
C ALA A 124 -10.75 0.33 17.17
N ALA A 125 -10.26 -0.89 17.41
CA ALA A 125 -9.12 -1.45 16.69
C ALA A 125 -9.43 -1.67 15.21
N GLN A 126 -10.63 -2.18 14.88
CA GLN A 126 -11.06 -2.39 13.49
C GLN A 126 -11.20 -1.06 12.75
N SER A 127 -11.79 -0.04 13.36
CA SER A 127 -11.90 1.31 12.80
C SER A 127 -10.53 1.95 12.55
N SER A 128 -9.60 1.78 13.50
CA SER A 128 -8.22 2.24 13.32
C SER A 128 -7.52 1.54 12.16
N LEU A 129 -7.67 0.21 12.04
CA LEU A 129 -7.14 -0.56 10.92
C LEU A 129 -7.73 -0.08 9.58
N MET A 130 -9.05 0.09 9.50
CA MET A 130 -9.73 0.57 8.31
C MET A 130 -9.23 1.95 7.86
N THR A 131 -8.98 2.85 8.81
CA THR A 131 -8.43 4.19 8.54
C THR A 131 -7.06 4.10 7.86
N PHE A 132 -6.17 3.23 8.35
CA PHE A 132 -4.86 3.04 7.73
C PHE A 132 -4.96 2.38 6.36
N VAL A 133 -5.77 1.33 6.20
CA VAL A 133 -5.95 0.67 4.90
C VAL A 133 -6.45 1.65 3.83
N GLN A 134 -7.44 2.49 4.15
CA GLN A 134 -7.93 3.52 3.23
C GLN A 134 -6.88 4.59 2.90
N LYS A 135 -6.10 5.01 3.90
CA LYS A 135 -4.99 5.94 3.69
C LYS A 135 -3.90 5.32 2.81
N GLY A 136 -3.53 4.07 3.03
CA GLY A 136 -2.59 3.30 2.22
C GLY A 136 -3.03 3.24 0.75
N ILE A 137 -4.33 3.00 0.50
CA ILE A 137 -4.92 3.04 -0.85
C ILE A 137 -4.68 4.40 -1.51
N GLN A 138 -5.03 5.49 -0.83
CA GLN A 138 -4.88 6.84 -1.38
C GLN A 138 -3.43 7.19 -1.69
N ILE A 139 -2.49 6.84 -0.79
CA ILE A 139 -1.05 7.07 -1.00
C ILE A 139 -0.59 6.33 -2.26
N ARG A 140 -0.96 5.06 -2.41
CA ARG A 140 -0.53 4.22 -3.53
C ARG A 140 -1.16 4.67 -4.86
N GLN A 141 -2.42 5.10 -4.86
CA GLN A 141 -3.05 5.74 -6.03
C GLN A 141 -2.34 7.03 -6.42
N ASN A 142 -1.95 7.86 -5.44
CA ASN A 142 -1.19 9.07 -5.72
C ASN A 142 0.21 8.74 -6.28
N ASN A 143 0.90 7.74 -5.71
CA ASN A 143 2.21 7.29 -6.22
C ASN A 143 2.14 6.85 -7.69
N GLN A 144 1.07 6.16 -8.08
CA GLN A 144 0.82 5.81 -9.49
C GLN A 144 0.66 7.04 -10.37
N LYS A 145 -0.12 8.01 -9.90
CA LYS A 145 -0.41 9.25 -10.64
C LYS A 145 0.84 10.10 -10.88
N ILE A 146 1.75 10.17 -9.90
CA ILE A 146 2.95 11.01 -9.97
C ILE A 146 4.17 10.29 -10.53
N ALA A 147 4.08 8.97 -10.81
CA ALA A 147 5.20 8.22 -11.33
C ALA A 147 5.59 8.72 -12.73
N PRO A 148 6.84 9.16 -12.95
CA PRO A 148 7.28 9.59 -14.27
C PRO A 148 7.17 8.46 -15.29
N ALA A 149 6.79 8.79 -16.53
CA ALA A 149 6.72 7.81 -17.60
C ALA A 149 8.06 7.07 -17.77
N GLY A 150 8.00 5.74 -17.89
CA GLY A 150 9.19 4.90 -18.01
C GLY A 150 9.94 4.65 -16.69
N ASN A 151 9.46 5.18 -15.56
CA ASN A 151 10.08 4.89 -14.26
C ASN A 151 9.96 3.40 -13.92
N ALA A 152 11.07 2.78 -13.49
CA ALA A 152 11.16 1.35 -13.24
C ALA A 152 10.28 0.86 -12.07
N ALA A 153 9.76 1.75 -11.22
CA ALA A 153 8.85 1.39 -10.13
C ALA A 153 7.43 1.08 -10.60
N ILE A 154 7.00 1.54 -11.79
CA ILE A 154 5.61 1.45 -12.27
C ILE A 154 5.02 0.02 -12.17
N PRO A 155 5.70 -1.05 -12.64
CA PRO A 155 5.16 -2.40 -12.55
C PRO A 155 4.92 -2.83 -11.09
N GLY A 156 5.87 -2.54 -10.21
CA GLY A 156 5.75 -2.88 -8.80
C GLY A 156 4.75 -2.01 -8.03
N LEU A 157 4.53 -0.76 -8.46
CA LEU A 157 3.42 0.06 -7.97
C LEU A 157 2.07 -0.57 -8.37
N ALA A 158 1.98 -1.20 -9.55
CA ALA A 158 0.73 -1.82 -10.02
C ALA A 158 0.40 -3.08 -9.23
N THR A 159 1.41 -3.90 -8.91
CA THR A 159 1.27 -5.04 -7.99
C THR A 159 0.68 -4.63 -6.64
N VAL A 160 1.21 -3.57 -6.03
CA VAL A 160 0.68 -3.10 -4.73
C VAL A 160 -0.68 -2.41 -4.85
N ALA A 161 -1.13 -2.04 -6.04
CA ALA A 161 -2.48 -1.51 -6.27
C ALA A 161 -3.53 -2.63 -6.28
N MET A 162 -3.22 -3.76 -6.92
CA MET A 162 -4.11 -4.92 -6.95
C MET A 162 -4.31 -5.55 -5.57
N ALA A 163 -3.26 -5.61 -4.74
CA ALA A 163 -3.34 -6.17 -3.38
C ALA A 163 -4.30 -5.41 -2.44
N GLN A 164 -4.55 -4.12 -2.69
CA GLN A 164 -5.29 -3.26 -1.74
C GLN A 164 -6.77 -3.59 -1.67
N GLN A 165 -7.34 -4.01 -2.80
CA GLN A 165 -8.75 -4.40 -2.82
C GLN A 165 -8.94 -5.66 -1.96
N GLU A 166 -7.97 -6.57 -1.98
CA GLU A 166 -7.95 -7.73 -1.10
C GLU A 166 -7.77 -7.33 0.37
N GLU A 167 -6.79 -6.47 0.68
CA GLU A 167 -6.58 -5.93 2.04
C GLU A 167 -7.83 -5.25 2.61
N LEU A 168 -8.53 -4.46 1.78
CA LEU A 168 -9.78 -3.79 2.14
C LEU A 168 -10.90 -4.80 2.41
N ASN A 169 -11.09 -5.77 1.50
CA ASN A 169 -12.11 -6.81 1.65
C ASN A 169 -11.87 -7.66 2.89
N LEU A 170 -10.62 -8.04 3.16
CA LEU A 170 -10.23 -8.76 4.36
C LEU A 170 -10.53 -7.94 5.61
N THR A 171 -10.17 -6.65 5.61
CA THR A 171 -10.44 -5.75 6.74
C THR A 171 -11.94 -5.60 7.03
N MET A 172 -12.76 -5.50 5.98
CA MET A 172 -14.22 -5.45 6.10
C MET A 172 -14.84 -6.78 6.58
N SER A 173 -14.18 -7.92 6.35
CA SER A 173 -14.68 -9.23 6.76
C SER A 173 -14.42 -9.58 8.24
N LEU A 174 -13.58 -8.79 8.92
CA LEU A 174 -13.31 -8.98 10.35
C LEU A 174 -14.58 -8.81 11.18
N THR A 175 -14.84 -9.77 12.05
CA THR A 175 -16.03 -9.78 12.93
C THR A 175 -15.75 -10.48 14.26
N ALA A 176 -16.38 -10.00 15.33
CA ALA A 176 -16.36 -10.66 16.64
C ALA A 176 -17.23 -11.93 16.69
N SER A 177 -18.20 -12.08 15.78
CA SER A 177 -19.13 -13.23 15.77
C SER A 177 -18.48 -14.53 15.31
N ASN A 178 -17.33 -14.47 14.64
CA ASN A 178 -16.54 -15.62 14.21
C ASN A 178 -15.05 -15.37 14.45
N VAL A 179 -14.63 -15.51 15.72
CA VAL A 179 -13.26 -15.24 16.17
C VAL A 179 -12.23 -16.11 15.43
N ALA A 180 -12.55 -17.38 15.15
CA ALA A 180 -11.62 -18.28 14.46
C ALA A 180 -11.32 -17.78 13.03
N SER A 181 -12.36 -17.45 12.25
CA SER A 181 -12.21 -16.86 10.91
C SER A 181 -11.49 -15.51 10.98
N SER A 182 -11.86 -14.65 11.92
CA SER A 182 -11.21 -13.34 12.08
C SER A 182 -9.73 -13.45 12.46
N ASN A 183 -9.34 -14.44 13.26
CA ASN A 183 -7.93 -14.71 13.55
C ASN A 183 -7.15 -15.16 12.30
N ALA A 184 -7.76 -15.97 11.43
CA ALA A 184 -7.16 -16.33 10.14
C ALA A 184 -7.00 -15.09 9.23
N THR A 185 -8.03 -14.24 9.16
CA THR A 185 -7.97 -12.95 8.45
C THR A 185 -6.88 -12.04 9.00
N VAL A 186 -6.74 -11.91 10.34
CA VAL A 186 -5.67 -11.15 10.99
C VAL A 186 -4.28 -11.67 10.60
N ALA A 187 -4.09 -12.99 10.59
CA ALA A 187 -2.81 -13.60 10.20
C ALA A 187 -2.48 -13.33 8.72
N LYS A 188 -3.48 -13.41 7.84
CA LYS A 188 -3.33 -13.08 6.43
C LYS A 188 -2.98 -11.61 6.22
N LEU A 189 -3.74 -10.69 6.81
CA LEU A 189 -3.48 -9.25 6.73
C LEU A 189 -2.08 -8.87 7.22
N LYS A 190 -1.59 -9.47 8.32
CA LYS A 190 -0.20 -9.29 8.78
C LYS A 190 0.81 -9.73 7.72
N THR A 191 0.54 -10.82 7.01
CA THR A 191 1.41 -11.31 5.94
C THR A 191 1.36 -10.38 4.72
N ASP A 192 0.16 -9.97 4.31
CA ASP A 192 -0.07 -9.08 3.17
C ASP A 192 0.63 -7.72 3.39
N PHE A 193 0.43 -7.09 4.56
CA PHE A 193 1.09 -5.81 4.89
C PHE A 193 2.62 -5.95 4.94
N ALA A 194 3.16 -7.08 5.41
CA ALA A 194 4.61 -7.31 5.44
C ALA A 194 5.17 -7.46 4.01
N GLY A 195 4.48 -8.23 3.16
CA GLY A 195 4.80 -8.35 1.75
C GLY A 195 4.70 -7.01 1.02
N GLY A 196 3.68 -6.21 1.34
CA GLY A 196 3.51 -4.84 0.86
C GLY A 196 4.71 -3.95 1.18
N ILE A 197 5.26 -4.04 2.40
CA ILE A 197 6.43 -3.24 2.81
C ILE A 197 7.63 -3.63 1.95
N VAL A 198 7.89 -4.93 1.81
CA VAL A 198 8.99 -5.44 0.99
C VAL A 198 8.85 -4.98 -0.46
N GLN A 199 7.64 -5.05 -1.02
CA GLN A 199 7.41 -4.59 -2.39
C GLN A 199 7.62 -3.07 -2.53
N ASN A 200 7.21 -2.26 -1.56
CA ASN A 200 7.45 -0.82 -1.61
C ASN A 200 8.92 -0.46 -1.45
N MET A 201 9.69 -1.21 -0.66
CA MET A 201 11.15 -1.03 -0.60
C MET A 201 11.80 -1.32 -1.97
N LYS A 202 11.34 -2.36 -2.68
CA LYS A 202 11.78 -2.62 -4.06
C LYS A 202 11.38 -1.49 -5.01
N ASN A 203 10.15 -0.98 -4.88
CA ASN A 203 9.67 0.15 -5.69
C ASN A 203 10.50 1.42 -5.43
N LEU A 204 10.89 1.68 -4.18
CA LEU A 204 11.75 2.82 -3.84
C LEU A 204 13.13 2.73 -4.50
N ALA A 205 13.76 1.55 -4.41
CA ALA A 205 15.04 1.29 -5.06
C ALA A 205 14.93 1.41 -6.59
N ALA A 206 13.83 0.93 -7.18
CA ALA A 206 13.57 1.04 -8.60
C ALA A 206 13.31 2.51 -9.03
N ALA A 207 12.54 3.26 -8.23
CA ALA A 207 12.20 4.65 -8.51
C ALA A 207 13.42 5.56 -8.60
N THR A 208 14.40 5.29 -7.75
CA THR A 208 15.63 6.08 -7.60
C THR A 208 16.82 5.51 -8.37
N LYS A 209 16.62 4.42 -9.14
CA LYS A 209 17.69 3.77 -9.88
C LYS A 209 18.32 4.74 -10.88
N GLY A 210 19.64 4.91 -10.79
CA GLY A 210 20.41 5.76 -11.71
C GLY A 210 20.46 7.24 -11.32
N CYS A 211 19.88 7.63 -10.19
CA CYS A 211 19.99 8.99 -9.67
C CYS A 211 20.29 9.00 -8.15
N LYS A 212 20.78 10.13 -7.64
CA LYS A 212 21.06 10.33 -6.22
C LYS A 212 19.96 11.17 -5.59
N MET A 213 19.31 10.64 -4.57
CA MET A 213 18.43 11.45 -3.72
C MET A 213 19.25 12.52 -2.99
N PRO A 214 18.73 13.75 -2.83
CA PRO A 214 19.43 14.78 -2.06
C PRO A 214 19.69 14.26 -0.65
N SER A 215 20.92 14.43 -0.16
CA SER A 215 21.24 14.16 1.23
C SER A 215 20.46 15.14 2.09
N THR A 216 19.58 14.64 2.95
CA THR A 216 18.90 15.46 3.95
C THR A 216 19.94 15.97 4.94
N THR A 217 20.48 17.16 4.70
CA THR A 217 21.21 17.91 5.74
C THR A 217 20.19 18.19 6.85
N THR A 218 20.34 17.49 7.98
CA THR A 218 19.46 17.60 9.14
C THR A 218 20.05 18.59 10.13
#